data_AF-A0A2R6HCK5-F1
#
_entry.id   AF-A0A2R6HCK5-F1
#
_cell.length_a   1.000
_cell.length_b   1.000
_cell.length_c   1.000
_cell.angle_alpha   90.00
_cell.angle_beta   90.00
_cell.angle_gamma   90.00
#
_symmetry.space_group_name_H-M   'P 1'
#
loop_
_entity.id
_entity.type
_entity.pdbx_description
1 polymer ?
#
loop_
_entity_poly.entity_id
_entity_poly.type
_entity_poly.pdbx_seq_one_letter_code
_entity_poly.pdbx_strand_id
1 'polypeptide(L)'
;MGKVSIGLRGWRFEESEVFTEAGEVRPLPEMEPAVRQRVARLMVVAERPCDACFLLHGEAEKRRCNVAEAVYGEPLSEVVLCETHEPDFLYWFREAGGSARRGEEGFRDAFHEWFADGGRAPKDYGGIEHVDTDPASLPEAPDPSEPTSALEDELDAMDADLDDLDFEDSDAR
;
A
#
# COMPACT_ATOMS: atom_id res chain seq x y z
N MET A 1 12.28 6.31 -20.32
CA MET A 1 11.11 6.17 -19.45
C MET A 1 11.61 5.68 -18.12
N GLY A 2 11.52 6.54 -17.11
CA GLY A 2 11.97 6.24 -15.75
C GLY A 2 10.80 5.74 -14.93
N LYS A 3 11.07 4.79 -14.04
CA LYS A 3 10.11 4.38 -13.03
C LYS A 3 10.19 5.34 -11.86
N VAL A 4 9.05 5.92 -11.49
CA VAL A 4 8.94 6.84 -10.36
C VAL A 4 8.12 6.21 -9.24
N SER A 5 8.48 6.54 -8.00
CA SER A 5 7.65 6.25 -6.84
C SER A 5 6.81 7.48 -6.51
N ILE A 6 5.52 7.27 -6.35
CA ILE A 6 4.53 8.31 -6.05
C ILE A 6 3.87 7.91 -4.74
N GLY A 7 3.75 8.84 -3.81
CA GLY A 7 3.20 8.65 -2.46
C GLY A 7 4.11 7.85 -1.54
N LEU A 8 4.20 6.55 -1.81
CA LEU A 8 4.76 5.56 -0.90
C LEU A 8 5.87 4.75 -1.58
N ARG A 9 6.87 4.38 -0.80
CA ARG A 9 7.98 3.53 -1.25
C ARG A 9 7.44 2.12 -1.58
N GLY A 10 7.92 1.51 -2.65
CA GLY A 10 7.48 0.18 -3.11
C GLY A 10 6.45 0.21 -4.24
N TRP A 11 5.73 1.32 -4.39
CA TRP A 11 4.89 1.56 -5.56
C TRP A 11 5.70 2.22 -6.67
N ARG A 12 5.55 1.69 -7.89
CA ARG A 12 6.24 2.21 -9.08
C ARG A 12 5.27 2.37 -10.24
N PHE A 13 5.40 3.50 -10.90
CA PHE A 13 4.67 3.88 -12.11
C PHE A 13 5.66 4.29 -13.20
N GLU A 14 5.27 4.14 -14.45
CA GLU A 14 5.98 4.84 -15.52
C GLU A 14 5.59 6.32 -15.46
N GLU A 15 6.57 7.20 -15.43
CA GLU A 15 6.35 8.64 -15.26
C GLU A 15 5.35 9.22 -16.27
N SER A 16 5.40 8.77 -17.52
CA SER A 16 4.50 9.21 -18.58
C SER A 16 3.05 8.77 -18.41
N GLU A 17 2.80 7.72 -17.63
CA GLU A 17 1.45 7.21 -17.36
C GLU A 17 0.72 8.05 -16.32
N VAL A 18 1.46 8.70 -15.42
CA VAL A 18 0.89 9.45 -14.29
C VAL A 18 1.07 10.95 -14.43
N PHE A 19 2.15 11.41 -15.07
CA PHE A 19 2.43 12.83 -15.25
C PHE A 19 2.21 13.27 -16.70
N THR A 20 1.73 14.50 -16.85
CA THR A 20 1.69 15.25 -18.11
C THR A 20 3.12 15.67 -18.51
N GLU A 21 3.30 16.14 -19.75
CA GLU A 21 4.59 16.69 -20.18
C GLU A 21 5.01 17.96 -19.40
N ALA A 22 4.06 18.60 -18.73
CA ALA A 22 4.31 19.75 -17.84
C ALA A 22 4.75 19.35 -16.42
N GLY A 23 4.79 18.04 -16.12
CA GLY A 23 5.11 17.52 -14.79
C GLY A 23 3.94 17.55 -13.79
N GLU A 24 2.73 17.84 -14.26
CA GLU A 24 1.51 17.80 -13.44
C GLU A 24 0.91 16.39 -13.43
N VAL A 25 0.25 15.98 -12.34
CA VAL A 25 -0.48 14.71 -12.30
C VAL A 25 -1.62 14.75 -13.31
N ARG A 26 -1.74 13.72 -14.14
CA ARG A 26 -2.85 13.58 -15.10
C ARG A 26 -4.18 13.47 -14.35
N PRO A 27 -5.29 13.96 -14.93
CA PRO A 27 -6.61 13.62 -14.42
C PRO A 27 -6.84 12.10 -14.46
N LEU A 28 -7.44 11.53 -13.41
CA LEU A 28 -7.72 10.09 -13.33
C LEU A 28 -8.40 9.54 -14.61
N PRO A 29 -9.46 10.16 -15.18
CA PRO A 29 -10.14 9.61 -16.36
C PRO A 29 -9.27 9.49 -17.62
N GLU A 30 -8.13 10.20 -17.67
CA GLU A 30 -7.20 10.17 -18.80
C GLU A 30 -6.14 9.07 -18.67
N MET A 31 -6.04 8.43 -17.51
CA MET A 31 -5.12 7.32 -17.26
C MET A 31 -5.70 6.00 -17.77
N GLU A 32 -4.81 5.10 -18.20
CA GLU A 32 -5.18 3.70 -18.46
C GLU A 32 -5.83 3.07 -17.22
N PRO A 33 -6.86 2.22 -17.36
CA PRO A 33 -7.64 1.71 -16.23
C PRO A 33 -6.79 1.11 -15.11
N ALA A 34 -5.81 0.27 -15.45
CA ALA A 34 -4.92 -0.36 -14.46
C ALA A 34 -4.02 0.65 -13.72
N VAL A 35 -3.62 1.76 -14.39
CA VAL A 35 -2.85 2.84 -13.76
C VAL A 35 -3.76 3.68 -12.88
N ARG A 36 -4.94 4.04 -13.38
CA ARG A 36 -5.96 4.81 -12.67
C ARG A 36 -6.35 4.16 -11.36
N GLN A 37 -6.69 2.87 -11.40
CA GLN A 37 -7.08 2.05 -10.25
C GLN A 37 -6.00 2.08 -9.16
N ARG A 38 -4.74 1.90 -9.58
CA ARG A 38 -3.60 1.97 -8.67
C ARG A 38 -3.48 3.38 -8.08
N VAL A 39 -3.43 4.43 -8.90
CA VAL A 39 -3.30 5.82 -8.41
C VAL A 39 -4.43 6.18 -7.42
N ALA A 40 -5.67 5.81 -7.71
CA ALA A 40 -6.81 5.97 -6.82
C ALA A 40 -6.58 5.27 -5.47
N ARG A 41 -6.16 4.00 -5.50
CA ARG A 41 -5.85 3.24 -4.27
C ARG A 41 -4.72 3.86 -3.47
N LEU A 42 -3.67 4.35 -4.13
CA LEU A 42 -2.55 5.03 -3.49
C LEU A 42 -3.01 6.26 -2.70
N MET A 43 -3.92 7.08 -3.24
CA MET A 43 -4.42 8.28 -2.57
C MET A 43 -5.09 7.94 -1.22
N VAL A 44 -5.82 6.82 -1.17
CA VAL A 44 -6.44 6.33 0.07
C VAL A 44 -5.40 5.76 1.04
N VAL A 45 -4.42 5.04 0.51
CA VAL A 45 -3.46 4.27 1.31
C VAL A 45 -2.34 5.15 1.89
N ALA A 46 -2.00 6.27 1.23
CA ALA A 46 -0.94 7.19 1.65
C ALA A 46 -1.15 7.78 3.05
N GLU A 47 -2.41 7.93 3.49
CA GLU A 47 -2.73 8.50 4.80
C GLU A 47 -3.03 7.45 5.87
N ARG A 48 -2.98 6.16 5.50
CA ARG A 48 -3.29 5.08 6.45
C ARG A 48 -2.21 4.99 7.52
N PRO A 49 -2.59 4.60 8.76
CA PRO A 49 -1.60 4.23 9.76
C PRO A 49 -0.80 3.02 9.28
N CYS A 50 0.45 2.93 9.71
CA CYS A 50 1.24 1.72 9.57
C CYS A 50 0.50 0.52 10.22
N ASP A 51 0.39 -0.58 9.48
CA ASP A 51 -0.32 -1.79 9.93
C ASP A 51 0.31 -2.36 11.21
N ALA A 52 1.64 -2.43 11.28
CA ALA A 52 2.35 -2.90 12.46
C ALA A 52 2.14 -1.99 13.69
N CYS A 53 2.13 -0.66 13.51
CA CYS A 53 1.75 0.26 14.58
C CYS A 53 0.32 0.00 15.06
N PHE A 54 -0.60 -0.22 14.11
CA PHE A 54 -2.00 -0.49 14.42
C PHE A 54 -2.16 -1.81 15.18
N LEU A 55 -1.44 -2.86 14.81
CA LEU A 55 -1.42 -4.14 15.53
C LEU A 55 -0.86 -4.00 16.96
N LEU A 56 0.07 -3.06 17.20
CA LEU A 56 0.64 -2.80 18.52
C LEU A 56 -0.24 -1.94 19.42
N HIS A 57 -0.94 -0.95 18.87
CA HIS A 57 -1.67 0.06 19.63
C HIS A 57 -3.18 -0.17 19.64
N GLY A 58 -3.71 -0.81 18.61
CA GLY A 58 -5.13 -0.99 18.37
C GLY A 58 -5.85 0.32 18.05
N GLU A 59 -7.14 0.20 17.75
CA GLU A 59 -8.01 1.31 17.36
C GLU A 59 -8.02 2.44 18.41
N ALA A 60 -8.07 2.08 19.70
CA ALA A 60 -8.17 3.03 20.80
C ALA A 60 -6.99 4.03 20.87
N GLU A 61 -5.82 3.63 20.38
CA GLU A 61 -4.60 4.44 20.41
C GLU A 61 -4.02 4.67 19.00
N LYS A 62 -4.87 4.63 17.96
CA LYS A 62 -4.47 4.84 16.55
C LYS A 62 -3.68 6.12 16.29
N ARG A 63 -3.94 7.19 17.06
CA ARG A 63 -3.18 8.46 17.04
C ARG A 63 -1.68 8.32 17.34
N ARG A 64 -1.25 7.19 17.91
CA ARG A 64 0.16 6.87 18.19
C ARG A 64 0.83 6.13 17.04
N CYS A 65 0.07 5.75 16.02
CA CYS A 65 0.62 5.11 14.84
C CYS A 65 1.32 6.15 13.97
N ASN A 66 2.48 5.78 13.44
CA ASN A 66 3.10 6.52 12.36
C ASN A 66 2.27 6.32 11.08
N VAL A 67 2.27 7.32 10.21
CA VAL A 67 1.69 7.22 8.87
C VAL A 67 2.52 6.25 8.03
N ALA A 68 1.87 5.60 7.07
CA ALA A 68 2.55 4.74 6.12
C ALA A 68 3.56 5.53 5.27
N GLU A 69 4.71 4.90 4.99
CA GLU A 69 5.75 5.44 4.11
C GLU A 69 6.17 4.44 3.03
N ALA A 70 5.90 3.15 3.25
CA ALA A 70 6.18 2.07 2.32
C ALA A 70 4.94 1.17 2.18
N VAL A 71 4.75 0.63 0.97
CA VAL A 71 3.66 -0.28 0.62
C VAL A 71 4.17 -1.46 -0.18
N TYR A 72 3.70 -2.65 0.20
CA TYR A 72 4.05 -3.91 -0.43
C TYR A 72 2.82 -4.77 -0.66
N GLY A 73 2.80 -5.51 -1.77
CA GLY A 73 1.69 -6.39 -2.13
C GLY A 73 0.91 -5.86 -3.33
N GLU A 74 -0.14 -6.59 -3.68
CA GLU A 74 -1.10 -6.21 -4.71
C GLU A 74 -2.13 -5.23 -4.12
N PRO A 75 -2.82 -4.43 -4.96
CA PRO A 75 -3.93 -3.61 -4.51
C PRO A 75 -4.92 -4.42 -3.67
N LEU A 76 -5.45 -3.81 -2.61
CA LEU A 76 -6.43 -4.38 -1.66
C LEU A 76 -5.85 -5.42 -0.68
N SER A 77 -4.77 -6.13 -1.05
CA SER A 77 -3.97 -6.98 -0.15
C SER A 77 -2.62 -6.34 0.21
N GLU A 78 -2.58 -5.01 0.25
CA GLU A 78 -1.34 -4.30 0.55
C GLU A 78 -1.03 -4.22 2.05
N VAL A 79 0.25 -4.37 2.37
CA VAL A 79 0.85 -4.11 3.69
C VAL A 79 1.46 -2.71 3.67
N VAL A 80 1.06 -1.87 4.63
CA VAL A 80 1.51 -0.48 4.73
C VAL A 80 2.33 -0.23 6.00
N LEU A 81 3.51 0.36 5.85
CA LEU A 81 4.52 0.40 6.92
C LEU A 81 5.20 1.75 7.02
N CYS A 82 5.49 2.17 8.24
CA CYS A 82 6.40 3.27 8.50
C CYS A 82 7.85 2.77 8.47
N GLU A 83 8.82 3.69 8.43
CA GLU A 83 10.24 3.37 8.44
C GLU A 83 10.66 2.42 9.58
N THR A 84 10.03 2.56 10.75
CA THR A 84 10.35 1.73 11.93
C THR A 84 9.99 0.25 11.76
N HIS A 85 8.88 -0.05 11.08
CA HIS A 85 8.36 -1.42 10.96
C HIS A 85 8.65 -2.06 9.60
N GLU A 86 9.09 -1.29 8.62
CA GLU A 86 9.53 -1.82 7.33
C GLU A 86 10.61 -2.92 7.45
N PRO A 87 11.63 -2.82 8.32
CA PRO A 87 12.63 -3.88 8.48
C PRO A 87 12.03 -5.22 8.92
N ASP A 88 11.00 -5.20 9.78
CA ASP A 88 10.31 -6.41 10.24
C ASP A 88 9.64 -7.14 9.05
N PHE A 89 8.97 -6.38 8.19
CA PHE A 89 8.39 -6.92 6.96
C PHE A 89 9.44 -7.43 6.00
N LEU A 90 10.53 -6.68 5.78
CA LEU A 90 11.61 -7.12 4.88
C LEU A 90 12.27 -8.41 5.36
N TYR A 91 12.40 -8.59 6.67
CA TYR A 91 12.86 -9.84 7.26
C TYR A 91 11.85 -10.96 7.03
N TRP A 92 10.57 -10.73 7.36
CA TRP A 92 9.52 -11.71 7.13
C TRP A 92 9.47 -12.17 5.68
N PHE A 93 9.48 -11.21 4.77
CA PHE A 93 9.39 -11.45 3.34
C PHE A 93 10.59 -12.24 2.80
N ARG A 94 11.82 -11.88 3.19
CA ARG A 94 13.04 -12.48 2.63
C ARG A 94 13.45 -13.77 3.32
N GLU A 95 13.27 -13.83 4.63
CA GLU A 95 13.92 -14.84 5.49
C GLU A 95 12.91 -15.72 6.24
N ALA A 96 11.73 -15.21 6.58
CA ALA A 96 10.72 -15.94 7.35
C ALA A 96 9.59 -16.55 6.50
N GLY A 97 9.79 -16.69 5.19
CA GLY A 97 8.87 -17.38 4.28
C GLY A 97 7.78 -16.51 3.65
N GLY A 98 7.75 -15.21 3.92
CA GLY A 98 6.76 -14.30 3.33
C GLY A 98 6.84 -14.19 1.81
N SER A 99 8.02 -14.42 1.19
CA SER A 99 8.16 -14.39 -0.27
C SER A 99 7.33 -15.43 -0.99
N ALA A 100 7.02 -16.56 -0.33
CA ALA A 100 6.19 -17.62 -0.91
C ALA A 100 4.74 -17.18 -1.09
N ARG A 101 4.29 -16.17 -0.32
CA ARG A 101 2.93 -15.63 -0.31
C ARG A 101 2.70 -14.52 -1.34
N ARG A 102 3.70 -14.19 -2.16
CA ARG A 102 3.62 -13.06 -3.11
C ARG A 102 2.46 -13.27 -4.08
N GLY A 103 1.56 -12.29 -4.14
CA GLY A 103 0.41 -12.29 -5.04
C GLY A 103 -0.78 -13.13 -4.54
N GLU A 104 -0.70 -13.71 -3.35
CA GLU A 104 -1.85 -14.34 -2.70
C GLU A 104 -2.74 -13.26 -2.06
N GLU A 105 -4.07 -13.45 -2.08
CA GLU A 105 -5.01 -12.55 -1.41
C GLU A 105 -4.75 -12.47 0.10
N GLY A 106 -4.29 -13.57 0.71
CA GLY A 106 -3.89 -13.64 2.12
C GLY A 106 -2.50 -13.08 2.42
N PHE A 107 -1.83 -12.40 1.48
CA PHE A 107 -0.48 -11.87 1.68
C PHE A 107 -0.39 -10.93 2.88
N ARG A 108 -1.30 -9.96 2.95
CA ARG A 108 -1.39 -9.01 4.08
C ARG A 108 -1.63 -9.72 5.40
N ASP A 109 -2.63 -10.59 5.43
CA ASP A 109 -3.05 -11.26 6.66
C ASP A 109 -1.96 -12.20 7.18
N ALA A 110 -1.22 -12.87 6.29
CA ALA A 110 -0.08 -13.71 6.66
C ALA A 110 1.05 -12.89 7.33
N PHE A 111 1.29 -11.66 6.88
CA PHE A 111 2.22 -10.76 7.56
C PHE A 111 1.67 -10.30 8.92
N HIS A 112 0.39 -9.92 8.98
CA HIS A 112 -0.27 -9.47 10.21
C HIS A 112 -0.24 -10.56 11.28
N GLU A 113 -0.58 -11.79 10.94
CA GLU A 113 -0.54 -12.95 11.83
C GLU A 113 0.88 -13.18 12.36
N TRP A 114 1.87 -13.26 11.46
CA TRP A 114 3.28 -13.44 11.84
C TRP A 114 3.77 -12.33 12.79
N PHE A 115 3.41 -11.08 12.53
CA PHE A 115 3.81 -9.95 13.35
C PHE A 115 3.09 -9.94 14.71
N ALA A 116 1.80 -10.27 14.74
CA ALA A 116 1.00 -10.39 15.97
C ALA A 116 1.52 -11.51 16.88
N ASP A 117 2.04 -12.60 16.30
CA ASP A 117 2.67 -13.71 17.02
C ASP A 117 4.09 -13.38 17.56
N GLY A 118 4.53 -12.13 17.40
CA GLY A 118 5.82 -11.65 17.92
C GLY A 118 6.97 -11.74 16.91
N GLY A 119 6.67 -12.01 15.64
CA GLY A 119 7.64 -11.97 14.55
C GLY A 119 8.29 -10.59 14.43
N ARG A 120 9.60 -10.50 14.60
CA ARG A 120 10.39 -9.28 14.45
C ARG A 120 11.70 -9.60 13.74
N ALA A 121 12.22 -8.62 13.01
CA ALA A 121 13.57 -8.69 12.50
C ALA A 121 14.59 -8.68 13.65
N PRO A 122 15.78 -9.27 13.43
CA PRO A 122 16.93 -9.03 14.30
C PRO A 122 17.22 -7.52 14.44
N LYS A 123 17.70 -7.08 15.59
CA LYS A 123 17.93 -5.63 15.90
C LYS A 123 18.82 -4.90 14.89
N ASP A 124 19.72 -5.62 14.24
CA ASP A 124 20.67 -5.08 13.25
C ASP A 124 20.29 -5.43 11.81
N TYR A 125 19.04 -5.88 11.58
CA TYR A 125 18.59 -6.21 10.25
C TYR A 125 18.41 -4.92 9.45
N GLY A 126 19.39 -4.65 8.60
CA GLY A 126 19.38 -3.50 7.72
C GLY A 126 18.16 -3.54 6.81
N GLY A 127 17.38 -2.45 6.84
CA GLY A 127 16.41 -2.17 5.80
C GLY A 127 17.08 -1.99 4.43
N ILE A 128 16.29 -1.64 3.43
CA ILE A 128 16.86 -1.20 2.15
C ILE A 128 17.46 0.20 2.39
N GLU A 129 18.69 0.44 1.95
CA GLU A 129 19.21 1.81 1.87
C GLU A 129 18.40 2.54 0.79
N HIS A 130 17.48 3.39 1.22
CA HIS A 130 16.60 4.12 0.32
C HIS A 130 17.31 5.39 -0.13
N VAL A 131 17.27 5.69 -1.43
CA VAL A 131 17.58 7.04 -1.88
C VAL A 131 16.41 7.90 -1.41
N ASP A 132 16.65 8.79 -0.44
CA ASP A 132 15.68 9.74 0.08
C ASP A 132 15.05 10.54 -1.06
N THR A 133 13.92 10.05 -1.57
CA THR A 133 13.00 10.86 -2.34
C THR A 133 11.96 11.25 -1.31
N ASP A 134 12.17 12.42 -0.71
CA ASP A 134 11.34 12.95 0.36
C ASP A 134 9.84 12.84 -0.03
N PRO A 135 9.03 12.04 0.69
CA PRO A 135 7.61 11.90 0.36
C PRO A 135 6.85 13.22 0.52
N ALA A 136 7.37 14.20 1.27
CA ALA A 136 6.82 15.55 1.33
C ALA A 136 7.17 16.42 0.09
N SER A 137 8.11 15.98 -0.74
CA SER A 137 8.44 16.63 -2.03
C SER A 137 7.56 16.13 -3.19
N LEU A 138 6.67 15.18 -2.92
CA LEU A 138 5.64 14.78 -3.87
C LEU A 138 4.59 15.90 -3.98
N PRO A 139 3.99 16.10 -5.17
CA PRO A 139 2.82 16.96 -5.27
C PRO A 139 1.77 16.46 -4.27
N GLU A 140 1.22 17.39 -3.50
CA GLU A 140 0.17 17.13 -2.52
C GLU A 140 -0.91 16.30 -3.21
N ALA A 141 -1.23 15.14 -2.64
CA ALA A 141 -2.40 14.40 -3.09
C ALA A 141 -3.61 15.34 -3.00
N PRO A 142 -4.54 15.29 -3.97
CA PRO A 142 -5.79 16.03 -3.84
C PRO A 142 -6.42 15.70 -2.49
N ASP A 143 -6.93 16.73 -1.80
CA ASP A 143 -7.49 16.59 -0.46
C ASP A 143 -8.54 15.46 -0.44
N PRO A 144 -8.36 14.40 0.37
CA PRO A 144 -9.28 13.27 0.40
C PRO A 144 -10.66 13.65 0.96
N SER A 145 -10.83 14.84 1.54
CA SER A 145 -12.13 15.36 1.96
C SER A 145 -12.97 15.94 0.82
N GLU A 146 -12.39 16.11 -0.37
CA GLU A 146 -13.12 16.34 -1.63
C GLU A 146 -12.77 15.22 -2.62
N PRO A 147 -13.24 13.98 -2.40
CA PRO A 147 -13.07 12.94 -3.39
C PRO A 147 -13.80 13.39 -4.66
N THR A 148 -13.07 13.49 -5.77
CA THR A 148 -13.73 13.72 -7.06
C THR A 148 -14.63 12.53 -7.35
N SER A 149 -15.76 12.73 -8.03
CA SER A 149 -16.66 11.61 -8.39
C SER A 149 -15.92 10.47 -9.12
N ALA A 150 -14.90 10.80 -9.92
CA ALA A 150 -14.06 9.82 -10.60
C ALA A 150 -13.17 8.98 -9.68
N LEU A 151 -12.79 9.50 -8.50
CA LEU A 151 -12.06 8.76 -7.48
C LEU A 151 -13.02 7.81 -6.74
N GLU A 152 -14.21 8.30 -6.36
CA GLU A 152 -15.24 7.50 -5.70
C GLU A 152 -15.66 6.32 -6.58
N ASP A 153 -15.99 6.58 -7.86
CA ASP A 153 -16.39 5.55 -8.82
C ASP A 153 -15.33 4.45 -8.99
N GLU A 154 -14.04 4.82 -8.99
CA GLU A 154 -12.95 3.87 -9.15
C GLU A 154 -12.74 3.03 -7.88
N LEU A 155 -12.84 3.65 -6.69
CA LEU A 155 -12.72 2.94 -5.42
C LEU A 155 -13.90 1.97 -5.21
N ASP A 156 -15.13 2.39 -5.54
CA ASP A 156 -16.31 1.53 -5.47
C ASP A 156 -16.19 0.32 -6.43
N ALA A 157 -15.64 0.52 -7.63
CA ALA A 157 -15.38 -0.58 -8.57
C ALA A 157 -14.36 -1.58 -8.00
N MET A 158 -13.32 -1.11 -7.30
CA MET A 158 -12.34 -1.97 -6.65
C MET A 158 -12.94 -2.80 -5.50
N ASP A 159 -13.80 -2.19 -4.70
CA ASP A 159 -14.45 -2.89 -3.58
C ASP A 159 -15.45 -3.95 -4.10
N ALA A 160 -16.17 -3.66 -5.19
CA ALA A 160 -17.07 -4.62 -5.82
C ALA A 160 -16.35 -5.86 -6.40
N ASP A 161 -15.12 -5.69 -6.91
CA ASP A 161 -14.31 -6.81 -7.40
C ASP A 161 -13.93 -7.80 -6.27
N LEU A 162 -13.86 -7.37 -5.01
CA LEU A 162 -13.62 -8.28 -3.87
C LEU A 162 -14.89 -9.06 -3.50
N ASP A 163 -16.05 -8.40 -3.49
CA ASP A 163 -17.32 -9.02 -3.14
C ASP A 163 -17.72 -10.12 -4.15
N ASP A 164 -17.34 -9.99 -5.43
CA ASP A 164 -17.59 -11.00 -6.47
C ASP A 164 -16.70 -12.26 -6.30
N LEU A 165 -15.57 -12.14 -5.59
CA LEU A 165 -14.65 -13.25 -5.30
C LEU A 165 -14.98 -14.00 -3.99
N ASP A 166 -15.83 -13.44 -3.11
CA ASP A 166 -16.13 -13.99 -1.78
C ASP A 166 -17.30 -15.02 -1.77
N PHE A 167 -17.73 -15.53 -2.94
CA PHE A 167 -18.94 -16.38 -3.02
C PHE A 167 -18.86 -17.62 -3.93
N GLU A 168 -17.78 -18.40 -3.94
CA GLU A 168 -17.83 -19.78 -4.48
C GLU A 168 -16.96 -20.82 -3.73
N ASP A 169 -16.85 -20.85 -2.38
CA ASP A 169 -16.49 -22.13 -1.70
C ASP A 169 -16.85 -22.13 -0.19
N SER A 170 -18.05 -22.60 0.17
CA SER A 170 -18.28 -23.39 1.40
C SER A 170 -19.76 -23.81 1.50
N ASP A 171 -20.24 -24.62 0.57
CA ASP A 171 -21.42 -25.46 0.81
C ASP A 171 -21.22 -26.84 0.16
N ALA A 172 -20.22 -27.55 0.69
CA ALA A 172 -20.03 -28.98 0.44
C ALA A 172 -19.61 -29.70 1.71
N ARG A 173 -20.53 -29.84 2.67
CA ARG A 173 -20.62 -31.03 3.54
C ARG A 173 -21.92 -31.19 4.29
#